data_AF-K2FIF9-F1
#
_entry.id   AF-K2FIF9-F1
#
_cell.length_a   1.000
_cell.length_b   1.000
_cell.length_c   1.000
_cell.angle_alpha   90.00
_cell.angle_beta   90.00
_cell.angle_gamma   90.00
#
_symmetry.space_group_name_H-M   'P 1'
#
loop_
_entity.id
_entity.type
_entity.pdbx_description
1 polymer ?
#
loop_
_entity_poly.entity_id
_entity_poly.type
_entity_poly.pdbx_seq_one_letter_code
_entity_poly.pdbx_strand_id
1 'polypeptide(L)'
;MNQTRSRFVTLEEAKNVAGALKESELVYHKSGQSQSLTPTIAITDFIVDGELYFKLLASYYYVSEKLQILVVETKDHNNDTVEFSEKIWEYNLDKKKYHHEKYLNGELTVSEYRDEGYDMPDKIAEFQDAKRFEESVEAQDTAAAACFLENPPFGVEPCCLFEGVEYNYCGSYCGVNRDAGGGAVVNTCDVCCFNHDNCLERGDDRCGCHADILDCLGRYSCPGDSTMGAGMRVKATNDGCYF
;
A
#
# COMPACT_ATOMS: atom_id res chain seq x y z
N MET A 1 22.85 -6.11 -13.42
CA MET A 1 23.55 -5.67 -12.19
C MET A 1 22.98 -6.50 -11.04
N ASN A 2 23.80 -7.18 -10.24
CA ASN A 2 23.32 -7.85 -9.03
C ASN A 2 23.09 -6.77 -7.96
N GLN A 3 21.86 -6.30 -7.83
CA GLN A 3 21.47 -5.46 -6.68
C GLN A 3 21.38 -6.35 -5.44
N THR A 4 22.27 -6.08 -4.49
CA THR A 4 22.26 -6.66 -3.16
C THR A 4 20.97 -6.26 -2.46
N ARG A 5 20.09 -7.24 -2.20
CA ARG A 5 19.01 -7.11 -1.21
C ARG A 5 19.60 -6.51 0.07
N SER A 6 19.27 -5.27 0.41
CA SER A 6 19.61 -4.71 1.71
C SER A 6 18.72 -5.40 2.74
N ARG A 7 19.32 -6.28 3.54
CA ARG A 7 18.67 -6.82 4.73
C ARG A 7 18.87 -5.81 5.85
N PHE A 8 17.78 -5.29 6.39
CA PHE A 8 17.82 -4.53 7.63
C PHE A 8 17.57 -5.52 8.76
N VAL A 9 18.43 -5.51 9.77
CA VAL A 9 18.40 -6.46 10.88
C VAL A 9 17.67 -5.83 12.08
N THR A 10 17.50 -4.51 12.11
CA THR A 10 16.92 -3.78 13.24
C THR A 10 15.96 -2.65 12.83
N LEU A 11 15.01 -2.34 13.73
CA LEU A 11 14.15 -1.14 13.68
C LEU A 11 14.96 0.15 13.56
N GLU A 12 16.15 0.19 14.17
CA GLU A 12 17.04 1.35 14.11
C GLU A 12 17.67 1.52 12.73
N GLU A 13 18.00 0.43 12.03
CA GLU A 13 18.46 0.49 10.64
C GLU A 13 17.33 0.91 9.70
N ALA A 14 16.09 0.45 9.94
CA ALA A 14 14.92 0.93 9.20
C ALA A 14 14.65 2.42 9.44
N LYS A 15 14.73 2.90 10.69
CA LYS A 15 14.67 4.32 11.05
C LYS A 15 15.79 5.11 10.39
N ASN A 16 17.04 4.63 10.43
CA ASN A 16 18.17 5.30 9.79
C ASN A 16 18.03 5.43 8.27
N VAL A 17 17.26 4.53 7.62
CA VAL A 17 17.00 4.53 6.17
C VAL A 17 15.78 5.38 5.81
N ALA A 18 14.74 5.35 6.64
CA ALA A 18 13.53 6.16 6.47
C ALA A 18 13.74 7.64 6.88
N GLY A 19 14.72 7.91 7.74
CA GLY A 19 14.86 9.18 8.42
C GLY A 19 14.07 9.22 9.73
N ALA A 20 13.48 10.36 10.06
CA ALA A 20 12.59 10.47 11.21
C ALA A 20 11.22 9.89 10.85
N LEU A 21 11.10 8.56 10.90
CA LEU A 21 9.82 7.85 10.94
C LEU A 21 8.90 8.65 11.86
N LYS A 22 7.89 9.32 11.29
CA LYS A 22 7.04 10.17 12.11
C LYS A 22 6.34 9.26 13.09
N GLU A 23 6.62 9.46 14.39
CA GLU A 23 5.91 8.70 15.41
C GLU A 23 4.43 9.02 15.24
N SER A 24 3.66 7.99 14.91
CA SER A 24 2.22 8.10 14.78
C SER A 24 1.66 8.51 16.15
N GLU A 25 1.16 9.75 16.24
CA GLU A 25 0.44 10.22 17.43
C GLU A 25 -0.75 9.29 17.73
N LEU A 26 -1.38 8.73 16.68
CA LEU A 26 -2.45 7.75 16.80
C LEU A 26 -1.97 6.45 17.47
N VAL A 27 -0.82 5.90 17.07
CA VAL A 27 -0.22 4.73 17.73
C VAL A 27 0.06 5.03 19.20
N TYR A 28 0.62 6.20 19.52
CA TYR A 28 0.89 6.59 20.90
C TYR A 28 -0.40 6.73 21.73
N HIS A 29 -1.44 7.35 21.17
CA HIS A 29 -2.72 7.53 21.85
C HIS A 29 -3.49 6.21 22.01
N LYS A 30 -3.50 5.35 21.00
CA LYS A 30 -4.27 4.09 20.98
C LYS A 30 -3.59 2.95 21.74
N SER A 31 -2.25 2.92 21.81
CA SER A 31 -1.51 1.88 22.55
C SER A 31 -1.51 2.08 24.07
N GLY A 32 -1.92 3.27 24.53
CA GLY A 32 -1.74 3.66 25.92
C GLY A 32 -0.26 3.95 26.19
N GLN A 33 0.03 5.16 26.66
CA GLN A 33 1.36 5.80 26.77
C GLN A 33 2.48 4.98 27.46
N SER A 34 2.18 3.80 28.02
CA SER A 34 3.09 2.94 28.77
C SER A 34 3.59 1.70 28.05
N GLN A 35 3.04 1.33 26.87
CA GLN A 35 3.45 0.10 26.18
C GLN A 35 4.48 0.39 25.07
N SER A 36 5.72 -0.07 25.25
CA SER A 36 6.70 -0.08 24.18
C SER A 36 6.28 -1.11 23.13
N LEU A 37 5.84 -0.66 21.96
CA LEU A 37 5.49 -1.51 20.83
C LEU A 37 6.65 -1.60 19.84
N THR A 38 7.03 -2.82 19.46
CA THR A 38 7.97 -3.06 18.37
C THR A 38 7.17 -3.43 17.13
N PRO A 39 7.15 -2.59 16.07
CA PRO A 39 6.46 -2.94 14.84
C PRO A 39 7.25 -3.96 14.02
N THR A 40 6.54 -4.75 13.22
CA THR A 40 7.14 -5.40 12.04
C THR A 40 7.29 -4.35 10.95
N ILE A 41 8.41 -4.34 10.24
CA ILE A 41 8.66 -3.37 9.16
C ILE A 41 8.81 -4.08 7.82
N ALA A 42 8.16 -3.53 6.79
CA ALA A 42 8.42 -3.84 5.39
C ALA A 42 8.84 -2.58 4.64
N ILE A 43 9.79 -2.72 3.71
CA ILE A 43 10.24 -1.64 2.84
C ILE A 43 10.05 -2.10 1.39
N THR A 44 9.47 -1.23 0.58
CA THR A 44 9.26 -1.46 -0.85
C THR A 44 9.90 -0.30 -1.63
N ASP A 45 10.87 -0.64 -2.45
CA ASP A 45 11.57 0.32 -3.31
C ASP A 45 10.97 0.28 -4.73
N PHE A 46 10.60 1.45 -5.23
CA PHE A 46 10.09 1.65 -6.57
C PHE A 46 11.21 2.20 -7.46
N ILE A 47 11.86 1.30 -8.18
CA ILE A 47 13.01 1.60 -9.04
C ILE A 47 12.60 1.49 -10.51
N VAL A 48 12.89 2.52 -11.31
CA VAL A 48 12.70 2.52 -12.77
C VAL A 48 14.03 2.86 -13.43
N ASP A 49 14.47 2.03 -14.37
CA ASP A 49 15.75 2.18 -15.09
C ASP A 49 16.99 2.35 -14.19
N GLY A 50 16.94 1.78 -12.98
CA GLY A 50 18.02 1.85 -11.99
C GLY A 50 17.99 3.08 -11.09
N GLU A 51 17.02 3.98 -11.28
CA GLU A 51 16.79 5.14 -10.43
C GLU A 51 15.64 4.88 -9.44
N LEU A 52 15.83 5.29 -8.18
CA LEU A 52 14.82 5.16 -7.12
C LEU A 52 13.83 6.32 -7.22
N TYR A 53 12.56 6.02 -7.48
CA TYR A 53 11.49 7.02 -7.58
C TYR A 53 10.76 7.17 -6.26
N PHE A 54 10.30 6.05 -5.68
CA PHE A 54 9.60 6.06 -4.40
C PHE A 54 10.16 5.01 -3.46
N LYS A 55 10.10 5.29 -2.17
CA LYS A 55 10.33 4.33 -1.10
C LYS A 55 9.07 4.29 -0.23
N LEU A 56 8.48 3.12 -0.10
CA LEU A 56 7.35 2.87 0.79
C LEU A 56 7.86 2.10 2.01
N LEU A 57 7.53 2.59 3.19
CA LEU A 57 7.85 1.99 4.47
C LEU A 57 6.56 1.68 5.21
N ALA A 58 6.26 0.40 5.39
CA ALA A 58 5.11 -0.06 6.14
C ALA A 58 5.54 -0.56 7.52
N SER A 59 4.94 -0.01 8.57
CA SER A 59 5.12 -0.40 9.96
C SER A 59 3.82 -1.01 10.50
N TYR A 60 3.87 -2.29 10.85
CA TYR A 60 2.75 -3.08 11.33
C TYR A 60 2.82 -3.20 12.84
N TYR A 61 1.85 -2.61 13.54
CA TYR A 61 1.72 -2.64 14.99
C TYR A 61 0.62 -3.61 15.42
N TYR A 62 1.02 -4.66 16.13
CA TYR A 62 0.11 -5.59 16.81
C TYR A 62 -0.09 -5.15 18.26
N VAL A 63 -1.02 -4.22 18.49
CA VAL A 63 -1.23 -3.61 19.83
C VAL A 63 -1.91 -4.59 20.78
N SER A 64 -2.96 -5.27 20.31
CA SER A 64 -3.66 -6.33 21.05
C SER A 64 -4.42 -7.24 20.08
N GLU A 65 -5.16 -8.23 20.61
CA GLU A 65 -6.10 -9.04 19.81
C GLU A 65 -7.24 -8.22 19.19
N LYS A 66 -7.47 -6.99 19.64
CA LYS A 66 -8.58 -6.15 19.18
C LYS A 66 -8.13 -4.89 18.46
N LEU A 67 -6.83 -4.62 18.40
CA LEU A 67 -6.30 -3.39 17.85
C LEU A 67 -5.03 -3.67 17.05
N GLN A 68 -5.11 -3.37 15.76
CA GLN A 68 -3.98 -3.42 14.84
C GLN A 68 -3.87 -2.07 14.15
N ILE A 69 -2.63 -1.62 13.91
CA ILE A 69 -2.36 -0.33 13.27
C ILE A 69 -1.30 -0.55 12.20
N LEU A 70 -1.57 -0.09 10.98
CA LEU A 70 -0.62 -0.04 9.88
C LEU A 70 -0.28 1.42 9.61
N VAL A 71 1.00 1.75 9.68
CA VAL A 71 1.52 3.07 9.33
C VAL A 71 2.35 2.91 8.06
N VAL A 72 2.00 3.65 7.01
CA VAL A 72 2.72 3.65 5.74
C VAL A 72 3.25 5.04 5.46
N GLU A 73 4.57 5.13 5.28
CA GLU A 73 5.25 6.33 4.80
C GLU A 73 5.66 6.11 3.34
N THR A 74 5.21 6.97 2.43
CA THR A 74 5.61 6.96 1.03
C THR A 74 6.45 8.20 0.77
N LYS A 75 7.74 8.01 0.49
CA LYS A 75 8.67 9.08 0.15
C LYS A 75 8.94 9.11 -1.36
N ASP A 76 8.70 10.25 -1.97
CA ASP A 76 9.14 10.56 -3.33
C ASP A 76 10.60 11.05 -3.29
N HIS A 77 11.47 10.39 -4.04
CA HIS A 77 12.90 10.71 -4.10
C HIS A 77 13.23 11.86 -5.05
N ASN A 78 12.30 12.26 -5.92
CA ASN A 78 12.52 13.32 -6.90
C ASN A 78 12.23 14.71 -6.33
N ASN A 79 11.28 14.82 -5.40
CA ASN A 79 10.85 16.10 -4.82
C ASN A 79 10.87 16.13 -3.28
N ASP A 80 11.35 15.06 -2.63
CA ASP A 80 11.38 14.88 -1.18
C ASP A 80 9.99 14.99 -0.49
N THR A 81 8.89 14.83 -1.24
CA THR A 81 7.55 14.78 -0.65
C THR A 81 7.35 13.48 0.12
N VAL A 82 6.67 13.59 1.26
CA VAL A 82 6.34 12.46 2.12
C VAL A 82 4.84 12.44 2.32
N GLU A 83 4.22 11.33 1.94
CA GLU A 83 2.83 11.02 2.24
C GLU A 83 2.78 10.00 3.38
N PHE A 84 1.86 10.24 4.31
CA PHE A 84 1.68 9.41 5.50
C PHE A 84 0.27 8.85 5.54
N SER A 85 0.13 7.53 5.54
CA SER A 85 -1.15 6.84 5.66
C SER A 85 -1.18 6.01 6.93
N GLU A 86 -2.21 6.18 7.75
CA GLU A 86 -2.41 5.38 8.97
C GLU A 86 -3.74 4.66 8.86
N LYS A 87 -3.73 3.35 9.08
CA LYS A 87 -4.91 2.52 9.07
C LYS A 87 -5.06 1.83 10.41
N ILE A 88 -6.26 1.90 10.98
CA ILE A 88 -6.59 1.33 12.27
C ILE A 88 -7.70 0.31 12.09
N TRP A 89 -7.56 -0.83 12.75
CA TRP A 89 -8.62 -1.83 12.89
C TRP A 89 -8.87 -2.06 14.38
N GLU A 90 -10.03 -1.63 14.85
CA GLU A 90 -10.45 -1.78 16.24
C GLU A 90 -11.69 -2.69 16.33
N TYR A 91 -11.57 -3.85 16.97
CA TYR A 91 -12.65 -4.83 17.06
C TYR A 91 -13.72 -4.39 18.07
N ASN A 92 -14.95 -4.19 17.58
CA ASN A 92 -16.10 -3.87 18.40
C ASN A 92 -16.88 -5.14 18.77
N LEU A 93 -16.84 -5.50 20.05
CA LEU A 93 -17.48 -6.72 20.58
C LEU A 93 -19.01 -6.73 20.40
N ASP A 94 -19.67 -5.59 20.57
CA ASP A 94 -21.13 -5.50 20.51
C ASP A 94 -21.64 -5.70 19.09
N LYS A 95 -20.94 -5.10 18.12
CA LYS A 95 -21.26 -5.19 16.70
C LYS A 95 -20.70 -6.46 16.04
N LYS A 96 -19.72 -7.11 16.67
CA LYS A 96 -18.93 -8.21 16.10
C LYS A 96 -18.33 -7.84 14.75
N LYS A 97 -17.81 -6.61 14.65
CA LYS A 97 -17.21 -6.02 13.45
C LYS A 97 -15.98 -5.23 13.82
N TYR A 98 -15.06 -5.06 12.88
CA TYR A 98 -13.97 -4.10 13.02
C TYR A 98 -14.47 -2.71 12.64
N HIS A 99 -14.19 -1.73 13.50
CA HIS A 99 -14.22 -0.33 13.12
C HIS A 99 -12.89 -0.03 12.43
N HIS A 100 -12.97 0.25 11.15
CA HIS A 100 -11.82 0.57 10.32
C HIS A 100 -11.75 2.08 10.09
N GLU A 101 -10.58 2.65 10.38
CA GLU A 101 -10.28 4.06 10.13
C GLU A 101 -9.03 4.16 9.24
N LYS A 102 -9.06 5.09 8.28
CA LYS A 102 -7.88 5.48 7.49
C LYS A 102 -7.67 6.98 7.63
N TYR A 103 -6.43 7.36 7.90
CA TYR A 103 -5.97 8.73 7.92
C TYR A 103 -4.95 8.93 6.83
N LEU A 104 -5.09 10.00 6.04
CA LEU A 104 -4.12 10.42 5.05
C LEU A 104 -3.58 11.79 5.46
N ASN A 105 -2.27 11.87 5.72
CA ASN A 105 -1.59 13.05 6.24
C ASN A 105 -2.26 13.63 7.50
N GLY A 106 -2.80 12.76 8.35
CA GLY A 106 -3.51 13.10 9.59
C GLY A 106 -4.99 13.45 9.42
N GLU A 107 -5.51 13.51 8.19
CA GLU A 107 -6.94 13.71 7.92
C GLU A 107 -7.67 12.37 7.84
N LEU A 108 -8.76 12.20 8.60
CA LEU A 108 -9.61 11.00 8.53
C LEU A 108 -10.34 10.94 7.19
N THR A 109 -9.98 9.97 6.32
CA THR A 109 -10.60 9.77 5.00
C THR A 109 -11.59 8.62 4.97
N VAL A 110 -11.42 7.61 5.83
CA VAL A 110 -12.33 6.46 5.95
C VAL A 110 -12.68 6.23 7.42
N SER A 111 -13.96 6.01 7.71
CA SER A 111 -14.42 5.54 9.03
C SER A 111 -15.68 4.71 8.85
N GLU A 112 -15.54 3.38 8.95
CA GLU A 112 -16.64 2.46 8.68
C GLU A 112 -16.53 1.16 9.46
N TYR A 113 -17.65 0.43 9.56
CA TYR A 113 -17.65 -0.91 10.12
C TYR A 113 -17.54 -1.94 9.00
N ARG A 114 -16.52 -2.78 9.05
CA ARG A 114 -16.33 -3.87 8.10
C ARG A 114 -16.72 -5.20 8.72
N ASP A 115 -17.45 -5.97 7.92
CA ASP A 115 -17.67 -7.39 8.17
C ASP A 115 -16.38 -8.19 7.93
N GLU A 116 -15.54 -7.70 7.02
CA GLU A 116 -14.26 -8.31 6.66
C GLU A 116 -13.14 -7.90 7.63
N GLY A 117 -12.32 -8.90 7.99
CA GLY A 117 -11.62 -8.99 9.28
C GLY A 117 -12.07 -10.27 9.99
N TYR A 118 -11.98 -11.40 9.27
CA TYR A 118 -12.56 -12.70 9.64
C TYR A 118 -12.23 -13.13 11.08
N ASP A 119 -13.12 -12.98 12.05
CA ASP A 119 -13.06 -13.52 13.43
C ASP A 119 -11.81 -13.20 14.31
N MET A 120 -10.66 -12.81 13.74
CA MET A 120 -9.34 -12.69 14.38
C MET A 120 -8.40 -11.75 13.58
N PRO A 121 -7.48 -11.03 14.26
CA PRO A 121 -6.47 -10.11 13.67
C PRO A 121 -5.56 -10.67 12.59
N ASP A 122 -5.37 -11.99 12.59
CA ASP A 122 -4.52 -12.73 11.66
C ASP A 122 -5.08 -12.79 10.24
N LYS A 123 -6.31 -12.33 10.03
CA LYS A 123 -6.99 -12.38 8.75
C LYS A 123 -7.23 -11.00 8.13
N ILE A 124 -6.67 -9.94 8.70
CA ILE A 124 -6.55 -8.65 8.01
C ILE A 124 -5.51 -8.84 6.90
N ALA A 125 -5.93 -8.71 5.64
CA ALA A 125 -5.11 -9.05 4.47
C ALA A 125 -3.76 -8.33 4.50
N GLU A 126 -3.76 -7.04 4.85
CA GLU A 126 -2.56 -6.22 4.99
C GLU A 126 -1.55 -6.77 6.02
N PHE A 127 -2.02 -7.47 7.05
CA PHE A 127 -1.15 -8.06 8.07
C PHE A 127 -0.75 -9.51 7.77
N GLN A 128 -1.36 -10.18 6.80
CA GLN A 128 -1.02 -11.56 6.46
C GLN A 128 0.43 -11.68 5.99
N ASP A 129 0.89 -10.71 5.19
CA ASP A 129 2.28 -10.70 4.74
C ASP A 129 3.23 -10.42 5.91
N ALA A 130 2.93 -9.44 6.77
CA ALA A 130 3.75 -9.15 7.95
C ALA A 130 3.96 -10.36 8.88
N LYS A 131 2.98 -11.27 8.99
CA LYS A 131 3.11 -12.51 9.79
C LYS A 131 4.00 -13.57 9.16
N ARG A 132 4.16 -13.58 7.84
CA ARG A 132 5.11 -14.52 7.19
C ARG A 132 6.56 -14.22 7.58
N PHE A 133 6.81 -13.04 8.14
CA PHE A 133 8.15 -12.52 8.40
C PHE A 133 8.47 -12.39 9.89
N GLU A 134 7.94 -13.28 10.75
CA GLU A 134 8.09 -13.26 12.23
C GLU A 134 9.53 -13.02 12.76
N GLU A 135 10.58 -13.17 11.94
CA GLU A 135 11.98 -12.92 12.35
C GLU A 135 12.82 -12.06 11.39
N SER A 136 12.27 -11.41 10.35
CA SER A 136 13.11 -10.62 9.42
C SER A 136 12.41 -9.51 8.65
N VAL A 137 12.96 -8.30 8.69
CA VAL A 137 12.66 -7.21 7.74
C VAL A 137 13.22 -7.63 6.37
N GLU A 138 12.36 -7.99 5.43
CA GLU A 138 12.74 -8.15 4.03
C GLU A 138 12.33 -6.91 3.23
N ALA A 139 13.29 -6.30 2.54
CA ALA A 139 12.98 -5.36 1.47
C ALA A 139 12.28 -6.14 0.35
N GLN A 140 11.01 -5.85 0.07
CA GLN A 140 10.34 -6.34 -1.12
C GLN A 140 10.77 -5.47 -2.28
N ASP A 141 11.83 -5.91 -2.97
CA ASP A 141 12.44 -5.17 -4.07
C ASP A 141 11.62 -5.34 -5.35
N THR A 142 11.31 -4.23 -6.02
CA THR A 142 10.89 -4.10 -7.44
C THR A 142 9.59 -4.75 -7.93
N ALA A 143 9.05 -5.80 -7.28
CA ALA A 143 7.85 -6.47 -7.79
C ALA A 143 6.64 -5.51 -7.85
N ALA A 144 6.39 -4.75 -6.79
CA ALA A 144 5.26 -3.82 -6.74
C ALA A 144 5.32 -2.70 -7.80
N ALA A 145 6.50 -2.16 -8.09
CA ALA A 145 6.67 -1.15 -9.15
C ALA A 145 6.51 -1.75 -10.55
N ALA A 146 7.09 -2.94 -10.75
CA ALA A 146 6.95 -3.71 -11.98
C ALA A 146 5.48 -3.99 -12.31
N CYS A 147 4.62 -4.13 -11.29
CA CYS A 147 3.17 -4.26 -11.43
C CYS A 147 2.46 -3.05 -12.01
N PHE A 148 3.14 -1.94 -12.32
CA PHE A 148 2.51 -0.78 -12.98
C PHE A 148 3.26 -0.35 -14.26
N LEU A 149 4.31 -1.10 -14.64
CA LEU A 149 5.04 -0.86 -15.88
C LEU A 149 4.49 -1.76 -16.99
N GLU A 150 4.32 -1.20 -18.19
CA GLU A 150 3.84 -1.95 -19.36
C GLU A 150 4.88 -2.95 -19.86
N ASN A 151 6.18 -2.80 -19.57
CA ASN A 151 7.21 -3.77 -19.92
C ASN A 151 8.10 -4.04 -18.70
N PRO A 152 7.65 -4.88 -17.76
CA PRO A 152 8.43 -5.16 -16.57
C PRO A 152 9.76 -5.84 -16.94
N PRO A 153 10.86 -5.55 -16.22
CA PRO A 153 12.16 -6.17 -16.48
C PRO A 153 12.19 -7.69 -16.25
N PHE A 154 11.12 -8.26 -15.68
CA PHE A 154 10.99 -9.69 -15.37
C PHE A 154 10.01 -10.45 -16.29
N GLY A 155 9.39 -9.79 -17.27
CA GLY A 155 8.44 -10.41 -18.21
C GLY A 155 7.04 -9.77 -18.19
N VAL A 156 6.15 -10.22 -19.07
CA VAL A 156 4.76 -9.73 -19.24
C VAL A 156 3.76 -10.46 -18.33
N GLU A 157 4.21 -10.98 -17.19
CA GLU A 157 3.31 -11.70 -16.29
C GLU A 157 2.32 -10.73 -15.61
N PRO A 158 1.03 -11.10 -15.51
CA PRO A 158 0.05 -10.28 -14.81
C PRO A 158 0.40 -10.07 -13.36
N CYS A 159 0.28 -8.83 -12.90
CA CYS A 159 0.44 -8.51 -11.50
C CYS A 159 -0.83 -7.93 -10.91
N CYS A 160 -1.73 -8.83 -10.52
CA CYS A 160 -3.03 -8.46 -9.95
C CYS A 160 -3.13 -8.70 -8.44
N LEU A 161 -2.05 -9.15 -7.79
CA LEU A 161 -2.04 -9.53 -6.38
C LEU A 161 -1.41 -8.42 -5.53
N PHE A 162 -2.20 -7.80 -4.66
CA PHE A 162 -1.71 -6.79 -3.72
C PHE A 162 -2.14 -7.15 -2.29
N GLU A 163 -1.16 -7.27 -1.39
CA GLU A 163 -1.37 -7.60 0.04
C GLU A 163 -2.34 -8.77 0.25
N GLY A 164 -2.12 -9.86 -0.50
CA GLY A 164 -2.90 -11.10 -0.41
C GLY A 164 -4.26 -11.08 -1.12
N VAL A 165 -4.65 -9.98 -1.75
CA VAL A 165 -5.90 -9.87 -2.52
C VAL A 165 -5.62 -9.84 -4.03
N GLU A 166 -6.25 -10.75 -4.76
CA GLU A 166 -6.24 -10.77 -6.22
C GLU A 166 -7.32 -9.82 -6.75
N TYR A 167 -6.91 -8.77 -7.44
CA TYR A 167 -7.72 -7.74 -8.07
C TYR A 167 -8.05 -8.12 -9.52
N ASN A 168 -9.16 -7.62 -10.06
CA ASN A 168 -9.50 -7.88 -11.46
C ASN A 168 -9.02 -6.79 -12.42
N TYR A 169 -8.71 -5.60 -11.92
CA TYR A 169 -8.38 -4.42 -12.73
C TYR A 169 -7.13 -3.67 -12.24
N CYS A 170 -6.69 -3.87 -11.00
CA CYS A 170 -5.48 -3.23 -10.51
C CYS A 170 -4.22 -3.97 -10.96
N GLY A 171 -3.31 -3.23 -11.58
CA GLY A 171 -1.97 -3.68 -11.95
C GLY A 171 -1.78 -3.99 -13.44
N SER A 172 -0.52 -4.19 -13.83
CA SER A 172 -0.11 -4.43 -15.21
C SER A 172 -0.66 -5.77 -15.69
N TYR A 173 -1.25 -5.75 -16.88
CA TYR A 173 -1.88 -6.90 -17.52
C TYR A 173 -3.07 -7.49 -16.73
N CYS A 174 -3.69 -6.68 -15.87
CA CYS A 174 -4.98 -6.96 -15.23
C CYS A 174 -6.07 -6.13 -15.93
N GLY A 175 -7.27 -6.68 -16.10
CA GLY A 175 -8.43 -5.95 -16.63
C GLY A 175 -9.08 -6.62 -17.83
N VAL A 176 -10.03 -5.93 -18.46
CA VAL A 176 -10.76 -6.50 -19.62
C VAL A 176 -9.81 -6.70 -20.79
N ASN A 177 -9.83 -7.88 -21.41
CA ASN A 177 -8.98 -8.26 -22.54
C ASN A 177 -7.47 -8.27 -22.23
N ARG A 178 -7.09 -8.40 -20.95
CA ARG A 178 -5.71 -8.61 -20.53
C ARG A 178 -5.42 -10.08 -20.22
N ASP A 179 -4.18 -10.38 -19.89
CA ASP A 179 -3.68 -11.73 -19.63
C ASP A 179 -4.19 -12.31 -18.30
N ALA A 180 -4.63 -11.46 -17.35
CA ALA A 180 -5.42 -11.85 -16.19
C ALA A 180 -6.49 -10.80 -15.82
N GLY A 181 -7.35 -11.14 -14.86
CA GLY A 181 -8.41 -10.27 -14.37
C GLY A 181 -9.62 -10.19 -15.31
N GLY A 182 -10.28 -9.02 -15.36
CA GLY A 182 -11.43 -8.77 -16.24
C GLY A 182 -12.77 -9.36 -15.76
N GLY A 183 -12.84 -9.81 -14.50
CA GLY A 183 -14.05 -10.28 -13.82
C GLY A 183 -14.87 -9.18 -13.13
N ALA A 184 -15.75 -9.54 -12.21
CA ALA A 184 -16.46 -8.56 -11.39
C ALA A 184 -15.49 -7.81 -10.47
N VAL A 185 -15.67 -6.50 -10.28
CA VAL A 185 -14.85 -5.72 -9.35
C VAL A 185 -14.82 -6.35 -7.96
N VAL A 186 -13.63 -6.47 -7.37
CA VAL A 186 -13.38 -7.16 -6.10
C VAL A 186 -13.77 -6.30 -4.91
N ASN A 187 -13.37 -5.02 -4.93
CA ASN A 187 -13.68 -4.03 -3.90
C ASN A 187 -13.63 -2.61 -4.50
N THR A 188 -13.77 -1.59 -3.67
CA THR A 188 -13.80 -0.19 -4.13
C THR A 188 -12.49 0.27 -4.78
N CYS A 189 -11.33 -0.25 -4.37
CA CYS A 189 -10.07 0.07 -5.03
C CYS A 189 -9.96 -0.59 -6.41
N ASP A 190 -10.51 -1.80 -6.56
CA ASP A 190 -10.64 -2.44 -7.88
C ASP A 190 -11.56 -1.62 -8.82
N VAL A 191 -12.59 -0.98 -8.27
CA VAL A 191 -13.42 -0.01 -9.01
C VAL A 191 -12.60 1.22 -9.44
N CYS A 192 -11.69 1.73 -8.58
CA CYS A 192 -10.79 2.82 -8.96
C CYS A 192 -9.94 2.43 -10.18
N CYS A 193 -9.36 1.22 -10.17
CA CYS A 193 -8.55 0.71 -11.28
C CYS A 193 -9.39 0.48 -12.54
N PHE A 194 -10.57 -0.11 -12.42
CA PHE A 194 -11.50 -0.27 -13.55
C PHE A 194 -11.85 1.08 -14.21
N ASN A 195 -12.13 2.11 -13.42
CA ASN A 195 -12.44 3.43 -13.95
C ASN A 195 -11.24 4.09 -14.62
N HIS A 196 -10.03 3.88 -14.08
CA HIS A 196 -8.78 4.35 -14.67
C HIS A 196 -8.50 3.70 -16.04
N ASP A 197 -8.61 2.38 -16.14
CA ASP A 197 -8.45 1.65 -17.39
C ASP A 197 -9.43 2.16 -18.46
N ASN A 198 -10.71 2.32 -18.09
CA ASN A 198 -11.72 2.86 -19.00
C ASN A 198 -11.45 4.33 -19.41
N CYS A 199 -10.92 5.15 -18.49
CA CYS A 199 -10.52 6.52 -18.78
C CYS A 199 -9.43 6.54 -19.86
N LEU A 200 -8.39 5.71 -19.69
CA LEU A 200 -7.31 5.57 -20.66
C LEU A 200 -7.79 4.97 -22.00
N GLU A 201 -8.65 3.95 -21.98
CA GLU A 201 -9.18 3.31 -23.19
C GLU A 201 -10.04 4.26 -24.04
N ARG A 202 -10.82 5.13 -23.40
CA ARG A 202 -11.61 6.17 -24.09
C ARG A 202 -10.75 7.27 -24.71
N GLY A 203 -9.46 7.34 -24.38
CA GLY A 203 -8.55 8.38 -24.84
C GLY A 203 -8.77 9.71 -24.14
N ASP A 204 -9.25 9.70 -22.90
CA ASP A 204 -9.34 10.89 -22.05
C ASP A 204 -7.94 11.45 -21.71
N ASP A 205 -7.88 12.62 -21.07
CA ASP A 205 -6.59 13.19 -20.63
C ASP A 205 -5.87 12.25 -19.67
N ARG A 206 -4.72 11.74 -20.11
CA ARG A 206 -3.94 10.72 -19.38
C ARG A 206 -3.55 11.18 -17.98
N CYS A 207 -3.10 12.44 -17.83
CA CYS A 207 -2.72 12.95 -16.51
C CYS A 207 -3.94 13.16 -15.62
N GLY A 208 -5.08 13.58 -16.17
CA GLY A 208 -6.37 13.57 -15.48
C GLY A 208 -6.74 12.18 -14.97
N CYS A 209 -6.67 11.14 -15.82
CA CYS A 209 -6.94 9.76 -15.40
C CYS A 209 -6.04 9.33 -14.23
N HIS A 210 -4.73 9.61 -14.31
CA HIS A 210 -3.77 9.28 -13.25
C HIS A 210 -4.06 10.05 -11.94
N ALA A 211 -4.43 11.32 -12.03
CA ALA A 211 -4.83 12.10 -10.85
C ALA A 211 -6.11 11.55 -10.20
N ASP A 212 -7.10 11.19 -11.01
CA ASP A 212 -8.40 10.69 -10.55
C ASP A 212 -8.26 9.36 -9.81
N ILE A 213 -7.42 8.43 -10.30
CA ILE A 213 -7.20 7.18 -9.58
C ILE A 213 -6.43 7.39 -8.27
N LEU A 214 -5.45 8.32 -8.23
CA LEU A 214 -4.72 8.64 -7.00
C LEU A 214 -5.65 9.24 -5.93
N ASP A 215 -6.54 10.16 -6.32
CA ASP A 215 -7.58 10.69 -5.44
C ASP A 215 -8.54 9.57 -4.97
N CYS A 216 -8.94 8.67 -5.86
CA CYS A 216 -9.78 7.52 -5.54
C CYS A 216 -9.12 6.60 -4.48
N LEU A 217 -7.86 6.19 -4.70
CA LEU A 217 -7.10 5.36 -3.75
C LEU A 217 -6.82 6.09 -2.42
N GLY A 218 -6.73 7.42 -2.43
CA GLY A 218 -6.60 8.22 -1.20
C GLY A 218 -7.88 8.22 -0.34
N ARG A 219 -9.05 8.24 -0.98
CA ARG A 219 -10.38 8.30 -0.31
C ARG A 219 -10.91 6.95 0.15
N TYR A 220 -10.46 5.86 -0.43
CA TYR A 220 -10.85 4.51 -0.03
C TYR A 220 -9.71 3.82 0.70
N SER A 221 -10.02 2.70 1.36
CA SER A 221 -9.03 1.88 2.04
C SER A 221 -9.21 0.43 1.64
N CYS A 222 -8.19 -0.16 1.03
CA CYS A 222 -8.18 -1.56 0.64
C CYS A 222 -6.79 -2.15 0.83
N PRO A 223 -6.66 -3.49 0.84
CA PRO A 223 -5.36 -4.13 0.85
C PRO A 223 -4.53 -3.69 -0.35
N GLY A 224 -3.35 -3.14 -0.10
CA GLY A 224 -2.41 -2.69 -1.10
C GLY A 224 -2.64 -1.28 -1.65
N ASP A 225 -3.63 -0.52 -1.19
CA ASP A 225 -3.92 0.83 -1.71
C ASP A 225 -2.72 1.79 -1.69
N SER A 226 -1.88 1.77 -0.65
CA SER A 226 -0.65 2.58 -0.59
C SER A 226 0.38 2.11 -1.62
N THR A 227 0.54 0.80 -1.77
CA THR A 227 1.41 0.19 -2.78
C THR A 227 0.94 0.51 -4.20
N MET A 228 -0.37 0.39 -4.44
CA MET A 228 -1.01 0.74 -5.70
C MET A 228 -0.87 2.23 -6.00
N GLY A 229 -1.08 3.10 -5.00
CA GLY A 229 -0.91 4.55 -5.13
C GLY A 229 0.53 4.94 -5.48
N ALA A 230 1.53 4.37 -4.78
CA ALA A 230 2.93 4.59 -5.11
C ALA A 230 3.30 4.11 -6.52
N GLY A 231 2.86 2.91 -6.91
CA GLY A 231 3.05 2.38 -8.26
C GLY A 231 2.39 3.22 -9.35
N MET A 232 1.20 3.76 -9.07
CA MET A 232 0.50 4.65 -9.99
C MET A 232 1.20 6.00 -10.14
N ARG A 233 1.81 6.54 -9.08
CA ARG A 233 2.66 7.75 -9.18
C ARG A 233 3.90 7.52 -10.05
N VAL A 234 4.53 6.35 -9.95
CA VAL A 234 5.62 5.95 -10.86
C VAL A 234 5.14 5.94 -12.30
N LYS A 235 4.01 5.27 -12.57
CA LYS A 235 3.43 5.19 -13.91
C LYS A 235 3.08 6.58 -14.45
N ALA A 236 2.46 7.42 -13.64
CA ALA A 236 2.15 8.79 -13.99
C ALA A 236 3.41 9.59 -14.36
N THR A 237 4.48 9.48 -13.55
CA THR A 237 5.75 10.16 -13.80
C THR A 237 6.38 9.70 -15.12
N ASN A 238 6.40 8.39 -15.38
CA ASN A 238 6.89 7.82 -16.63
C ASN A 238 6.07 8.26 -17.86
N ASP A 239 4.77 8.51 -17.66
CA ASP A 239 3.88 9.04 -18.68
C ASP A 239 3.96 10.58 -18.81
N GLY A 240 4.84 11.25 -18.04
CA GLY A 240 5.07 12.71 -18.09
C GLY A 240 4.12 13.55 -17.24
N CYS A 241 3.44 12.94 -16.27
CA CYS A 241 2.50 13.59 -15.36
C CYS A 241 3.15 13.81 -13.98
N TYR A 242 3.07 15.03 -13.44
CA TYR A 242 3.67 15.42 -12.16
C TYR A 242 2.59 16.03 -11.26
N PHE A 243 2.45 15.49 -10.03
CA PHE A 243 1.42 15.86 -9.05
C PHE A 243 2.05 16.26 -7.72
#